data_AF-A0A388TDB4-F1
#
_entry.id   AF-A0A388TDB4-F1
#
_cell.length_a   1.000
_cell.length_b   1.000
_cell.length_c   1.000
_cell.angle_alpha   90.00
_cell.angle_beta   90.00
_cell.angle_gamma   90.00
#
_symmetry.space_group_name_H-M   'P 1'
#
loop_
_entity.id
_entity.type
_entity.pdbx_description
1 polymer ?
#
loop_
_entity_poly.entity_id
_entity_poly.type
_entity_poly.pdbx_seq_one_letter_code
_entity_poly.pdbx_strand_id
1 'polypeptide(L)' 'GFDRVGIFKDILNVVSDSGLNVQEATARKSGQGECKIHLLVDITGLEQLLHLMGVLKKVKDVYDVYRVN' A
#
# COMPACT_ATOMS: atom_id res chain seq x y z
N GLY A 1 0.51 7.31 -5.71
CA GLY A 1 0.61 6.63 -7.01
C GLY A 1 -0.38 7.26 -7.97
N PHE A 2 -0.44 6.78 -9.22
CA PHE A 2 -1.45 7.23 -10.18
C PHE A 2 -2.83 6.66 -9.83
N ASP A 3 -3.87 7.48 -9.88
CA ASP A 3 -5.25 7.09 -9.65
C ASP A 3 -5.82 6.34 -10.86
N ARG A 4 -5.39 5.10 -11.05
CA ARG A 4 -6.00 4.19 -12.03
C ARG A 4 -7.09 3.35 -11.40
N VAL A 5 -8.05 2.97 -12.24
CA VAL A 5 -9.07 1.97 -11.89
C VAL A 5 -8.38 0.70 -11.39
N GLY A 6 -8.77 0.25 -10.20
CA GLY A 6 -8.29 -0.98 -9.60
C GLY A 6 -7.03 -0.86 -8.72
N ILE A 7 -6.34 0.28 -8.68
CA ILE A 7 -5.09 0.38 -7.88
C ILE A 7 -5.32 0.06 -6.40
N PHE A 8 -6.44 0.50 -5.82
CA PHE A 8 -6.76 0.21 -4.42
C PHE A 8 -6.95 -1.29 -4.18
N LYS A 9 -7.64 -1.99 -5.10
CA LYS A 9 -7.81 -3.45 -5.05
C LYS A 9 -6.47 -4.17 -5.15
N ASP A 10 -5.61 -3.74 -6.08
CA ASP A 10 -4.31 -4.39 -6.29
C ASP A 10 -3.40 -4.26 -5.06
N ILE A 11 -3.41 -3.10 -4.41
CA ILE A 11 -2.68 -2.87 -3.17
C ILE A 11 -3.22 -3.78 -2.05
N LEU A 12 -4.54 -3.87 -1.89
CA LEU A 12 -5.14 -4.74 -0.89
C LEU A 12 -4.79 -6.21 -1.11
N ASN A 13 -4.85 -6.69 -2.36
CA ASN A 13 -4.47 -8.05 -2.71
C ASN A 13 -3.02 -8.37 -2.30
N VAL A 14 -2.07 -7.47 -2.60
CA VAL A 14 -0.66 -7.65 -2.22
C VAL A 14 -0.47 -7.73 -0.70
N VAL A 15 -1.20 -6.91 0.05
CA VAL A 15 -1.11 -6.93 1.52
C VAL A 15 -1.72 -8.22 2.08
N SER A 16 -2.86 -8.66 1.54
CA SER A 16 -3.50 -9.93 1.92
C SER A 16 -2.63 -11.14 1.60
N ASP A 17 -1.97 -11.17 0.44
CA ASP A 17 -1.04 -12.23 0.03
C ASP A 17 0.21 -12.29 0.92
N SER A 18 0.57 -11.17 1.56
CA SER A 18 1.69 -11.11 2.52
C SER A 18 1.37 -11.76 3.87
N GLY A 19 0.14 -12.26 4.07
CA GLY A 19 -0.30 -12.86 5.34
C GLY A 19 -0.45 -11.85 6.47
N LEU A 20 -0.55 -10.56 6.14
CA LEU A 20 -0.63 -9.47 7.10
C LEU A 20 -2.07 -9.10 7.40
N ASN A 21 -2.34 -8.84 8.67
CA ASN A 21 -3.63 -8.29 9.09
C ASN A 21 -3.71 -6.80 8.76
N VAL A 22 -4.78 -6.40 8.07
CA VAL A 22 -5.05 -5.00 7.71
C VAL A 22 -6.11 -4.47 8.67
N GLN A 23 -5.70 -3.50 9.49
CA GLN A 23 -6.57 -2.85 10.46
C GLN A 23 -7.38 -1.73 9.81
N GLU A 24 -6.75 -0.99 8.91
CA GLU A 24 -7.41 0.08 8.14
C GLU A 24 -6.75 0.20 6.76
N ALA A 25 -7.57 0.46 5.74
CA ALA A 25 -7.09 0.83 4.43
C ALA A 25 -7.95 1.97 3.87
N THR A 26 -7.33 3.13 3.67
CA THR A 26 -8.01 4.34 3.22
C THR A 26 -7.36 4.85 1.94
N ALA A 27 -8.13 4.90 0.86
CA ALA A 27 -7.70 5.52 -0.39
C ALA A 27 -8.36 6.89 -0.56
N ARG A 28 -7.55 7.91 -0.85
CA ARG A 28 -8.03 9.25 -1.17
C ARG A 28 -7.42 9.69 -2.48
N LYS A 29 -8.27 10.26 -3.35
CA LYS A 29 -7.77 10.99 -4.51
C LYS A 29 -7.00 12.22 -4.02
N SER A 30 -5.80 12.37 -4.54
CA SER A 30 -5.01 13.59 -4.46
C SER A 30 -5.24 14.37 -5.77
N GLY A 31 -4.90 15.65 -5.79
CA GLY A 31 -5.02 16.44 -7.02
C GLY A 31 -4.23 15.82 -8.18
N GLN A 32 -4.57 16.22 -9.42
CA GLN A 32 -3.85 15.84 -10.65
C GLN A 32 -3.74 14.32 -10.92
N GLY A 33 -4.81 13.56 -10.70
CA GLY A 33 -4.86 12.14 -11.09
C GLY A 33 -3.96 11.24 -10.25
N GLU A 34 -3.61 11.67 -9.04
CA GLU A 34 -2.89 10.87 -8.07
C GLU A 34 -3.83 10.30 -7.01
N CYS A 35 -3.45 9.18 -6.41
CA CYS A 35 -4.09 8.64 -5.22
C CYS A 35 -3.08 8.43 -4.09
N LYS A 36 -3.51 8.74 -2.87
CA LYS A 36 -2.81 8.40 -1.63
C LYS A 36 -3.56 7.27 -0.96
N ILE A 37 -2.86 6.20 -0.65
CA ILE A 37 -3.39 5.03 0.05
C ILE A 37 -2.67 4.95 1.38
N HIS A 38 -3.45 5.01 2.46
CA HIS A 38 -2.98 4.82 3.82
C HIS A 38 -3.35 3.41 4.27
N LEU A 39 -2.38 2.67 4.78
CA LEU A 39 -2.56 1.33 5.30
C LEU A 39 -2.13 1.32 6.77
N LEU A 40 -3.00 0.80 7.63
CA LEU A 40 -2.67 0.43 8.99
C LEU A 40 -2.62 -1.10 9.06
N VAL A 41 -1.46 -1.64 9.37
CA VAL A 41 -1.18 -3.08 9.38
C VAL A 41 -0.44 -3.47 10.64
N ASP A 42 -0.72 -4.66 11.16
CA ASP A 42 0.00 -5.22 12.30
C ASP A 42 1.29 -5.87 11.81
N ILE A 43 2.44 -5.32 12.19
CA ILE A 43 3.76 -5.82 11.78
C ILE A 43 4.55 -6.24 13.02
N THR A 44 5.13 -7.44 12.98
CA THR A 44 5.84 -8.05 14.10
C THR A 44 7.35 -7.80 14.08
N GLY A 45 7.91 -7.35 12.95
CA GLY A 45 9.35 -7.13 12.82
C GLY A 45 9.75 -6.26 11.62
N LEU A 46 10.99 -5.77 11.67
CA LEU A 46 11.54 -4.90 10.62
C LEU A 46 11.60 -5.59 9.25
N GLU A 47 11.96 -6.88 9.20
CA GLU A 47 12.02 -7.63 7.94
C GLU A 47 10.66 -7.69 7.23
N GLN A 48 9.59 -7.89 7.99
CA GLN A 48 8.22 -7.95 7.46
C GLN A 48 7.78 -6.57 6.92
N LEU A 49 8.15 -5.48 7.61
CA LEU A 49 7.95 -4.11 7.10
C LEU A 49 8.68 -3.88 5.78
N LEU A 50 9.97 -4.21 5.74
CA LEU A 50 10.80 -4.01 4.54
C LEU A 50 10.31 -4.86 3.37
N HIS A 51 9.90 -6.10 3.63
CA HIS A 51 9.31 -6.98 2.63
C HIS A 51 8.02 -6.38 2.06
N LEU A 52 7.07 -5.98 2.92
CA LEU A 52 5.81 -5.36 2.51
C LEU A 52 6.06 -4.11 1.66
N MET A 53 6.93 -3.21 2.13
CA MET A 53 7.28 -2.00 1.38
C MET A 53 7.89 -2.33 0.00
N GLY A 54 8.74 -3.37 -0.06
CA GLY A 54 9.36 -3.83 -1.29
C GLY A 54 8.36 -4.39 -2.30
N VAL A 55 7.37 -5.17 -1.86
CA VAL A 55 6.34 -5.71 -2.77
C VAL A 55 5.34 -4.63 -3.21
N LEU A 56 4.96 -3.72 -2.33
CA LEU A 56 4.08 -2.59 -2.66
C LEU A 56 4.71 -1.66 -3.70
N LYS A 57 6.03 -1.41 -3.62
CA LYS A 57 6.76 -0.61 -4.63
C LYS A 57 6.78 -1.25 -6.02
N LYS A 58 6.60 -2.56 -6.13
CA LYS A 58 6.55 -3.27 -7.41
C LYS A 58 5.17 -3.20 -8.07
N VAL A 59 4.13 -2.78 -7.34
CA VAL A 59 2.79 -2.63 -7.92
C VAL A 59 2.81 -1.53 -8.96
N LYS A 60 2.31 -1.85 -10.15
CA LYS A 60 2.25 -0.90 -11.26
C LYS A 60 1.52 0.38 -10.83
N ASP A 61 2.13 1.51 -11.16
CA ASP A 61 1.63 2.87 -10.91
C ASP A 61 1.71 3.33 -9.44
N VAL A 62 2.43 2.58 -8.59
CA VAL A 62 2.91 3.07 -7.29
C VAL A 62 4.19 3.86 -7.50
N TYR A 63 4.22 5.11 -7.02
CA TYR A 63 5.37 6.00 -7.16
C TYR A 63 6.33 5.89 -5.98
N ASP A 64 5.77 5.83 -4.77
CA ASP A 64 6.57 5.67 -3.56
C ASP A 64 5.74 5.01 -2.45
N VAL A 65 6.45 4.40 -1.51
CA VAL A 65 5.92 3.75 -0.31
C VAL A 65 6.86 4.08 0.83
N TYR A 66 6.29 4.68 1.88
CA TYR A 66 7.01 5.06 3.09
C TYR A 66 6.12 4.83 4.30
N ARG A 67 6.75 4.62 5.45
CA ARG A 67 6.06 4.53 6.74
C ARG A 67 5.66 5.94 7.19
N VAL A 68 4.42 6.09 7.65
CA VAL A 68 3.92 7.30 8.30
C VAL A 68 3.98 7.09 9.82
N ASN A 69 4.41 8.11 10.56
CA ASN A 69 4.42 8.11 12.04
C ASN A 69 3.19 8.80 12.59
#